data_AF-A0A4U0VQ81-F1
#
_entry.id   AF-A0A4U0VQ81-F1
#
_cell.length_a   1.000
_cell.length_b   1.000
_cell.length_c   1.000
_cell.angle_alpha   90.00
_cell.angle_beta   90.00
_cell.angle_gamma   90.00
#
_symmetry.space_group_name_H-M   'P 1'
#
loop_
_entity.id
_entity.type
_entity.pdbx_description
1 polymer ?
#
loop_
_entity_poly.entity_id
_entity_poly.type
_entity_poly.pdbx_seq_one_letter_code
_entity_poly.pdbx_strand_id
1 'polypeptide(L)' 'DAPAKFAKDNKAAFQPFSMGTRNCIGRNLAYAEMKLILAKVMWHFELELAQETTGNWVDQKAWGLWEKRPLYVKLKEAKH' A
#
# COMPACT_ATOMS: atom_id res chain seq x y z
N ASP A 1 2.54 4.08 14.96
CA ASP A 1 1.28 4.76 15.34
C ASP A 1 0.91 5.86 14.36
N ALA A 2 -0.36 6.27 14.34
CA ALA A 2 -0.77 7.43 13.54
C ALA A 2 -0.07 8.70 14.06
N PRO A 3 0.44 9.58 13.18
CA PRO A 3 1.07 10.84 13.60
C PRO A 3 0.13 11.63 14.53
N ALA A 4 0.67 12.23 15.61
CA ALA A 4 -0.12 12.94 16.62
C ALA A 4 -1.04 14.03 16.03
N LYS A 5 -0.63 14.64 14.91
CA LYS A 5 -1.42 15.64 14.16
C LYS A 5 -2.76 15.11 13.64
N PHE A 6 -2.95 13.80 13.50
CA PHE A 6 -4.17 13.17 12.97
C PHE A 6 -4.97 12.41 14.03
N ALA A 7 -4.64 12.56 15.32
CA ALA A 7 -5.29 11.81 16.40
C ALA A 7 -6.80 12.09 16.51
N LYS A 8 -7.24 13.27 16.07
CA LYS A 8 -8.64 13.73 16.12
C LYS A 8 -9.39 13.51 14.80
N ASP A 9 -8.76 12.90 13.79
CA ASP A 9 -9.41 12.69 12.49
C ASP A 9 -10.54 11.69 12.58
N ASN A 10 -11.60 11.94 11.80
CA ASN A 10 -12.69 10.99 11.66
C ASN A 10 -12.24 9.79 10.79
N LYS A 11 -11.84 8.71 11.46
CA LYS A 11 -11.40 7.47 10.81
C LYS A 11 -12.52 6.79 9.99
N ALA A 12 -13.79 7.07 10.28
CA ALA A 12 -14.91 6.52 9.51
C ALA A 12 -15.02 7.11 8.09
N ALA A 13 -14.34 8.24 7.81
CA ALA A 13 -14.27 8.80 6.46
C ALA A 13 -13.43 7.95 5.50
N PHE A 14 -12.57 7.06 6.00
CA PHE A 14 -11.74 6.19 5.17
C PHE A 14 -12.56 5.03 4.58
N GLN A 15 -13.03 5.20 3.34
CA GLN A 15 -13.92 4.26 2.66
C GLN A 15 -13.36 3.78 1.30
N PRO A 16 -12.15 3.18 1.27
CA PRO A 16 -11.50 2.78 0.01
C PRO A 16 -12.24 1.63 -0.72
N PHE A 17 -13.16 0.96 -0.03
CA PHE A 17 -13.98 -0.13 -0.58
C PHE A 17 -15.43 0.29 -0.82
N SER A 18 -15.68 1.60 -0.94
CA SER A 18 -17.02 2.20 -1.02
C SER A 18 -17.88 1.92 0.23
N MET A 19 -19.14 2.36 0.21
CA MET A 19 -20.11 2.26 1.31
C MET A 19 -21.48 1.75 0.84
N GLY A 20 -22.31 1.31 1.79
CA GLY A 20 -23.68 0.86 1.52
C GLY A 20 -23.77 -0.52 0.88
N THR A 21 -24.90 -0.80 0.24
CA THR A 21 -25.22 -2.12 -0.37
C THR A 21 -24.36 -2.46 -1.59
N ARG A 22 -23.62 -1.49 -2.13
CA ARG A 22 -22.70 -1.64 -3.26
C ARG A 22 -21.23 -1.50 -2.84
N ASN A 23 -20.93 -1.68 -1.56
CA ASN A 23 -19.53 -1.77 -1.13
C ASN A 23 -18.85 -3.04 -1.69
N CYS A 24 -17.53 -3.06 -1.64
CA CYS A 24 -16.77 -4.21 -2.15
C CYS A 24 -17.03 -5.45 -1.29
N ILE A 25 -17.70 -6.45 -1.86
CA ILE A 25 -17.88 -7.77 -1.23
C ILE A 25 -16.53 -8.45 -0.93
N GLY A 26 -15.51 -8.15 -1.73
CA GLY A 26 -14.15 -8.65 -1.59
C GLY A 26 -13.30 -7.94 -0.53
N ARG A 27 -13.83 -6.96 0.22
CA ARG A 27 -13.05 -6.17 1.20
C ARG A 27 -12.23 -7.02 2.16
N ASN A 28 -12.84 -8.05 2.73
CA ASN A 28 -12.17 -8.90 3.71
C ASN A 28 -11.06 -9.75 3.07
N LEU A 29 -11.32 -10.28 1.87
CA LEU A 29 -10.34 -11.04 1.09
C LEU A 29 -9.16 -10.16 0.68
N ALA A 30 -9.43 -8.96 0.14
CA ALA A 30 -8.40 -8.02 -0.25
C ALA A 30 -7.48 -7.66 0.92
N TYR A 31 -8.03 -7.44 2.12
CA TYR A 31 -7.21 -7.20 3.31
C TYR A 31 -6.38 -8.43 3.72
N ALA A 32 -6.94 -9.63 3.61
CA ALA A 32 -6.21 -10.85 3.93
C ALA A 32 -5.03 -11.06 2.96
N GLU A 33 -5.27 -10.91 1.66
CA GLU A 33 -4.24 -11.03 0.61
C GLU A 33 -3.15 -9.97 0.77
N MET A 34 -3.52 -8.69 0.93
CA MET A 34 -2.54 -7.60 1.11
C MET A 34 -1.64 -7.86 2.32
N LYS A 35 -2.22 -8.27 3.45
CA LYS A 35 -1.44 -8.59 4.66
C LYS A 35 -0.54 -9.79 4.46
N LEU A 36 -1.05 -10.86 3.85
CA LEU A 36 -0.29 -12.08 3.63
C LEU A 36 0.88 -11.87 2.68
N ILE A 37 0.64 -11.19 1.54
CA ILE A 37 1.68 -10.85 0.56
C ILE A 37 2.75 -9.98 1.23
N LEU A 38 2.34 -8.91 1.93
CA LEU A 38 3.28 -8.01 2.60
C LEU A 38 4.10 -8.75 3.67
N ALA A 39 3.46 -9.56 4.50
CA ALA A 39 4.14 -10.35 5.52
C ALA A 39 5.15 -11.33 4.92
N LYS A 40 4.78 -12.05 3.85
CA LYS A 40 5.69 -12.98 3.16
C LYS A 40 6.86 -12.26 2.52
N VAL A 41 6.62 -11.13 1.85
CA VAL A 41 7.69 -10.34 1.23
C VAL A 41 8.66 -9.83 2.30
N MET A 42 8.17 -9.24 3.38
CA MET A 42 9.04 -8.73 4.46
C MET A 42 9.73 -9.84 5.25
N TRP A 43 9.13 -11.03 5.33
CA TRP A 43 9.76 -12.17 5.96
C TRP A 43 10.93 -12.67 5.12
N HIS A 44 10.74 -12.87 3.81
CA HIS A 44 11.77 -13.49 2.97
C HIS A 44 12.81 -12.53 2.39
N PHE A 45 12.53 -11.22 2.34
CA PHE A 45 13.38 -10.26 1.67
C PHE A 45 13.63 -8.99 2.47
N GLU A 46 14.88 -8.52 2.42
CA GLU A 46 15.23 -7.13 2.71
C GLU A 46 14.98 -6.29 1.44
N LEU A 47 14.23 -5.20 1.59
CA LEU A 47 13.83 -4.31 0.50
C LEU A 47 14.62 -3.00 0.55
N GLU A 48 15.28 -2.64 -0.55
CA GLU A 48 15.94 -1.34 -0.70
C GLU A 48 15.37 -0.61 -1.93
N LEU A 49 14.92 0.63 -1.75
CA LEU A 49 14.40 1.43 -2.86
C LEU A 49 15.52 1.82 -3.83
N ALA A 50 15.38 1.48 -5.12
CA ALA A 50 16.29 1.94 -6.15
C ALA A 50 15.93 3.39 -6.55
N GLN A 51 16.24 4.33 -5.67
CA GLN A 51 15.83 5.73 -5.78
C GLN A 51 16.28 6.40 -7.08
N GLU A 52 17.51 6.09 -7.53
CA GLU A 52 18.09 6.65 -8.77
C GLU A 52 17.26 6.29 -10.01
N THR A 53 16.74 5.05 -10.06
CA THR A 53 15.91 4.57 -11.17
C THR A 53 14.44 4.98 -11.01
N THR A 54 13.95 5.06 -9.77
CA THR A 54 12.55 5.32 -9.46
C THR A 54 12.20 6.81 -9.55
N GLY A 55 13.09 7.70 -9.13
CA GLY A 55 12.82 9.14 -9.06
C GLY A 55 11.66 9.49 -8.10
N ASN A 56 10.88 10.51 -8.46
CA ASN A 56 9.69 10.90 -7.69
C ASN A 56 8.50 10.01 -8.04
N TRP A 57 8.40 8.85 -7.40
CA TRP A 57 7.33 7.88 -7.66
C TRP A 57 5.95 8.39 -7.25
N VAL A 58 5.82 9.29 -6.27
CA VAL A 58 4.49 9.74 -5.84
C VAL A 58 3.83 10.72 -6.81
N ASP A 59 4.61 11.32 -7.71
CA ASP A 59 4.09 12.20 -8.76
C ASP A 59 3.52 11.38 -9.93
N GLN A 60 2.27 10.96 -9.79
CA GLN A 60 1.54 10.19 -10.79
C GLN A 60 0.15 10.76 -11.02
N LYS A 61 -0.32 10.68 -12.26
CA LYS A 61 -1.67 11.10 -12.61
C LYS A 61 -2.67 10.14 -11.97
N ALA A 62 -3.62 10.70 -11.23
CA ALA A 62 -4.72 9.98 -10.62
C ALA A 62 -6.03 10.55 -11.17
N TRP A 63 -6.58 9.87 -12.19
CA TRP A 63 -7.90 10.19 -12.74
C TRP A 63 -8.97 9.43 -11.94
N GLY A 64 -9.46 8.31 -12.48
CA GLY A 64 -10.29 7.33 -11.75
C GLY A 64 -9.48 6.21 -11.08
N LEU A 65 -8.29 5.91 -11.63
CA LEU A 65 -7.28 5.03 -11.05
C LEU A 65 -5.92 5.70 -11.20
N TRP A 66 -4.97 5.29 -10.37
CA TRP A 66 -3.59 5.76 -10.47
C TRP A 66 -2.91 5.14 -11.67
N GLU A 67 -2.22 5.95 -12.47
CA GLU A 67 -1.28 5.49 -13.49
C GLU A 67 -0.01 4.96 -12.80
N LYS A 68 -0.02 3.68 -12.39
CA LYS A 68 1.05 3.05 -11.63
C LYS A 68 2.37 3.04 -12.40
N ARG A 69 3.24 4.02 -12.17
CA ARG A 69 4.62 4.00 -12.67
C ARG A 69 5.40 2.87 -11.98
N PRO A 70 6.44 2.31 -12.63
CA PRO A 70 7.29 1.31 -11.99
C PRO A 70 7.91 1.82 -10.69
N LEU A 71 7.88 0.99 -9.64
CA LEU A 71 8.61 1.20 -8.40
C LEU A 71 9.77 0.19 -8.36
N TYR A 72 10.99 0.65 -8.62
CA TYR A 72 12.14 -0.24 -8.67
C TYR A 72 12.66 -0.51 -7.26
N VAL A 73 12.73 -1.79 -6.88
CA VAL A 73 13.16 -2.24 -5.56
C VAL A 73 14.23 -3.31 -5.73
N LYS A 74 15.33 -3.18 -5.00
CA LYS A 74 16.36 -4.21 -4.87
C LYS A 74 15.92 -5.19 -3.78
N LEU A 75 15.97 -6.48 -4.10
CA LEU A 75 15.63 -7.56 -3.17
C LEU A 75 16.92 -8.28 -2.75
N LYS A 76 17.09 -8.49 -1.45
CA LYS A 76 18.10 -9.41 -0.89
C LYS A 76 17.38 -10.43 -0.03
N GLU A 77 17.79 -11.69 -0.08
CA GLU A 77 17.25 -12.73 0.80
C GLU A 77 17.52 -12.36 2.26
N ALA A 78 16.48 -12.45 3.10
CA ALA A 78 16.60 -12.17 4.52
C ALA A 78 17.41 -13.29 5.22
N LYS A 79 18.41 -12.91 6.01
CA LYS A 79 19.15 -13.84 6.86
C LYS A 79 18.43 -13.92 8.21
N HIS A 80 17.76 -15.04 8.45
CA HIS A 80 17.14 -15.34 9.74
C HIS A 80 18.11 -16.00 10.70
#